data_AF-A0A7X8FDZ8-F1
#
_entry.id   AF-A0A7X8FDZ8-F1
#
_cell.length_a   1.000
_cell.length_b   1.000
_cell.length_c   1.000
_cell.angle_alpha   90.00
_cell.angle_beta   90.00
_cell.angle_gamma   90.00
#
_symmetry.space_group_name_H-M   'P 1'
#
loop_
_entity.id
_entity.type
_entity.pdbx_description
1 polymer ?
#
loop_
_entity_poly.entity_id
_entity_poly.type
_entity_poly.pdbx_seq_one_letter_code
_entity_poly.pdbx_strand_id
1 'polypeptide(L)'
;MPERLNQFLTANNLTWTSYPLRENYPTLKEGERAVLGYFPGRTEASQAFEKIKAMGFEIAQLEPVKRNGLRHNLEDDHPSFSEYRMVGDYPFMVTVVTENERAPEVTRVMEDNGGYV
;
A
#
# COMPACT_ATOMS: atom_id res chain seq x y z
N MET A 1 -12.97 -3.54 -27.77
CA MET A 1 -12.13 -4.67 -27.30
C MET A 1 -11.44 -5.29 -28.51
N PRO A 2 -10.13 -5.54 -28.51
CA PRO A 2 -9.43 -6.12 -29.67
C PRO A 2 -9.88 -7.57 -29.89
N GLU A 3 -10.22 -7.94 -31.13
CA GLU A 3 -10.77 -9.26 -31.50
C GLU A 3 -9.88 -10.45 -31.08
N ARG A 4 -8.56 -10.27 -31.15
CA ARG A 4 -7.58 -11.29 -30.75
C ARG A 4 -7.68 -11.68 -29.27
N LEU A 5 -7.98 -10.71 -28.40
CA LEU A 5 -8.12 -10.98 -26.97
C LEU A 5 -9.37 -11.83 -26.69
N ASN A 6 -10.46 -11.58 -27.42
CA ASN A 6 -11.70 -12.31 -27.22
C ASN A 6 -11.62 -13.77 -27.70
N GLN A 7 -10.86 -14.03 -28.78
CA GLN A 7 -10.55 -15.38 -29.23
C GLN A 7 -9.71 -16.15 -28.20
N PHE A 8 -8.70 -15.50 -27.63
CA PHE A 8 -7.86 -16.10 -26.59
C PHE A 8 -8.68 -16.48 -25.35
N LEU A 9 -9.54 -15.57 -24.87
CA LEU A 9 -10.36 -15.83 -23.69
C LEU A 9 -11.32 -16.99 -23.91
N THR A 10 -12.01 -17.01 -25.04
CA THR A 10 -12.95 -18.09 -25.42
C THR A 10 -12.25 -19.44 -25.55
N ALA A 11 -11.09 -19.49 -26.21
CA ALA A 11 -10.35 -20.74 -26.42
C ALA A 11 -9.84 -21.36 -25.11
N ASN A 12 -9.69 -20.56 -24.05
CA ASN A 12 -9.16 -21.00 -22.76
C ASN A 12 -10.23 -21.07 -21.67
N ASN A 13 -11.53 -20.96 -22.01
CA ASN A 13 -12.64 -20.86 -21.03
C ASN A 13 -12.42 -19.75 -19.98
N LEU A 14 -11.70 -18.70 -20.34
CA LEU A 14 -11.46 -17.56 -19.47
C LEU A 14 -12.54 -16.51 -19.70
N THR A 15 -13.06 -15.95 -18.61
CA THR A 15 -13.95 -14.81 -18.65
C THR A 15 -13.20 -13.59 -18.15
N TRP A 16 -13.31 -12.48 -18.89
CA TRP A 16 -12.81 -11.22 -18.39
C TRP A 16 -13.74 -10.77 -17.26
N THR A 17 -13.25 -10.83 -16.02
CA THR A 17 -13.90 -10.14 -14.92
C THR A 17 -13.42 -8.69 -14.95
N SER A 18 -14.25 -7.79 -15.46
CA SER A 18 -14.20 -6.43 -14.94
C SER A 18 -14.73 -6.54 -13.53
N TYR A 19 -13.91 -6.26 -12.53
CA TYR A 19 -14.46 -5.49 -11.44
C TYR A 19 -14.94 -4.20 -12.09
N PRO A 20 -16.22 -3.80 -11.98
CA PRO A 20 -16.60 -2.47 -12.37
C PRO A 20 -15.67 -1.57 -11.56
N LEU A 21 -14.76 -0.87 -12.26
CA LEU A 21 -13.98 0.18 -11.66
C LEU A 21 -15.04 1.08 -11.03
N ARG A 22 -15.11 1.13 -9.69
CA ARG A 22 -16.04 2.05 -9.02
C ARG A 22 -15.76 3.41 -9.62
N GLU A 23 -16.74 4.04 -10.27
CA GLU A 23 -16.53 5.32 -10.96
C GLU A 23 -16.04 6.42 -10.01
N ASN A 24 -16.17 6.21 -8.69
CA ASN A 24 -15.66 7.07 -7.63
C ASN A 24 -14.53 6.39 -6.85
N TYR A 25 -13.39 6.13 -7.49
CA TYR A 25 -12.16 6.02 -6.70
C TYR A 25 -11.83 7.43 -6.19
N PRO A 26 -11.59 7.61 -4.88
CA PRO A 26 -11.02 8.85 -4.40
C PRO A 26 -9.65 9.02 -5.05
N THR A 27 -9.59 9.83 -6.10
CA THR A 27 -8.34 10.27 -6.70
C THR A 27 -7.83 11.44 -5.87
N LEU A 28 -6.50 11.49 -5.70
CA LEU A 28 -5.85 12.65 -5.10
C LEU A 28 -6.13 13.87 -6.00
N LYS A 29 -6.53 14.98 -5.38
CA LYS A 29 -6.67 16.24 -6.10
C LYS A 29 -5.32 16.73 -6.58
N GLU A 30 -5.32 17.65 -7.54
CA GLU A 30 -4.09 18.33 -7.94
C GLU A 30 -3.44 19.01 -6.71
N GLY A 31 -2.15 18.76 -6.51
CA GLY A 31 -1.41 19.22 -5.34
C GLY A 31 -1.44 18.28 -4.12
N GLU A 32 -2.32 17.27 -4.07
CA GLU A 32 -2.34 16.27 -3.01
C GLU A 32 -1.33 15.14 -3.26
N ARG A 33 -0.85 14.55 -2.17
CA ARG A 33 0.05 13.39 -2.12
C ARG A 33 -0.43 12.43 -1.04
N ALA A 34 -0.32 11.14 -1.32
CA ALA A 34 -0.43 10.10 -0.31
C ALA A 34 0.99 9.75 0.17
N VAL A 35 1.20 9.83 1.48
CA VAL A 35 2.42 9.38 2.15
C VAL A 35 2.09 8.07 2.86
N LEU A 36 2.85 7.01 2.56
CA LEU A 36 2.62 5.67 3.08
C LEU A 36 3.81 5.28 3.96
N GLY A 37 3.59 5.12 5.27
CA GLY A 37 4.61 4.65 6.19
C GLY A 37 4.35 3.21 6.63
N TYR A 38 5.31 2.33 6.44
CA TYR A 38 5.28 0.94 6.89
C TYR A 38 5.95 0.83 8.26
N PHE A 39 5.29 0.15 9.21
CA PHE A 39 5.76 0.00 10.59
C PHE A 39 5.87 -1.47 11.03
N PRO A 40 6.92 -1.84 11.77
CA PRO A 40 7.17 -3.22 12.17
C PRO A 40 6.27 -3.66 13.34
N GLY A 41 5.83 -2.70 14.14
CA GLY A 41 4.96 -2.93 15.28
C GLY A 41 3.78 -1.98 15.32
N ARG A 42 2.73 -2.44 16.01
CA ARG A 42 1.49 -1.67 16.17
C ARG A 42 1.71 -0.40 16.98
N THR A 43 2.61 -0.47 17.96
CA THR A 43 2.88 0.61 18.91
C THR A 43 3.47 1.81 18.18
N GLU A 44 4.49 1.56 17.36
CA GLU A 44 5.19 2.54 16.52
C GLU A 44 4.22 3.18 15.53
N ALA A 45 3.45 2.34 14.82
CA ALA A 45 2.44 2.79 13.88
C ALA A 45 1.37 3.68 14.53
N SER A 46 0.93 3.30 15.74
CA SER A 46 -0.08 4.06 16.50
C SER A 46 0.48 5.40 16.99
N GLN A 47 1.74 5.42 17.45
CA GLN A 47 2.39 6.67 17.89
C GLN A 47 2.56 7.66 16.72
N ALA A 48 3.00 7.17 15.56
CA ALA A 48 3.09 7.98 14.35
C ALA A 48 1.71 8.53 13.96
N PHE A 49 0.70 7.66 13.91
CA PHE A 49 -0.67 8.01 13.57
C PHE A 49 -1.27 9.08 14.50
N GLU A 50 -1.16 8.92 15.82
CA GLU A 50 -1.70 9.88 16.77
C GLU A 50 -0.98 11.24 16.69
N LYS A 51 0.35 11.25 16.47
CA LYS A 51 1.11 12.49 16.23
C LYS A 51 0.63 13.21 14.96
N ILE A 52 0.44 12.47 13.87
CA ILE A 52 -0.06 12.99 12.60
C ILE A 52 -1.48 13.57 12.78
N LYS A 53 -2.38 12.87 13.48
CA LYS A 53 -3.71 13.42 13.78
C LYS A 53 -3.64 14.69 14.63
N ALA A 54 -2.78 14.73 15.64
CA ALA A 54 -2.58 15.91 16.49
C ALA A 54 -2.05 17.13 15.71
N MET A 55 -1.36 16.91 14.58
CA MET A 55 -0.91 17.96 13.66
C MET A 55 -2.00 18.44 12.68
N GLY A 56 -3.22 17.91 12.79
CA GLY A 56 -4.36 18.35 11.98
C GLY A 56 -4.43 17.74 10.58
N PHE A 57 -3.75 16.62 10.31
CA PHE A 57 -3.94 15.87 9.06
C PHE A 57 -5.26 15.08 9.14
N GLU A 58 -6.26 15.45 8.33
CA GLU A 58 -7.62 14.90 8.42
C GLU A 58 -7.73 13.47 7.87
N ILE A 59 -6.95 13.15 6.85
CA ILE A 59 -7.00 11.86 6.15
C ILE A 59 -5.78 11.06 6.56
N ALA A 60 -5.83 10.44 7.74
CA ALA A 60 -4.88 9.44 8.19
C ALA A 60 -5.60 8.11 8.45
N GLN A 61 -5.02 7.00 7.99
CA GLN A 61 -5.52 5.65 8.21
C GLN A 61 -4.41 4.76 8.73
N LEU A 62 -4.69 3.94 9.75
CA LEU A 62 -3.80 2.92 10.27
C LEU A 62 -4.40 1.54 9.96
N GLU A 63 -3.68 0.72 9.22
CA GLU A 63 -4.15 -0.56 8.74
C GLU A 63 -3.15 -1.67 9.05
N PRO A 64 -3.60 -2.87 9.48
CA PRO A 64 -2.75 -4.05 9.46
C PRO A 64 -2.58 -4.55 8.03
N VAL A 65 -1.34 -4.72 7.58
CA VAL A 65 -1.01 -5.30 6.29
C VAL A 65 -1.14 -6.83 6.39
N LYS A 66 -2.28 -7.37 5.92
CA LYS A 66 -2.47 -8.82 5.79
C LYS A 66 -1.89 -9.30 4.46
N ARG A 67 -0.96 -10.25 4.50
CA ARG A 67 -0.52 -10.96 3.29
C ARG A 67 -1.64 -11.87 2.80
N ASN A 68 -2.31 -11.49 1.71
CA ASN A 68 -3.14 -12.41 0.93
C ASN A 68 -2.26 -13.06 -0.15
N GLY A 69 -1.98 -14.36 -0.03
CA GLY A 69 -1.49 -15.15 -1.16
C GLY A 69 -0.41 -16.19 -0.83
N LEU A 70 -0.84 -17.46 -0.88
CA LEU A 70 -0.08 -18.64 -1.33
C LEU A 70 1.09 -19.11 -0.45
N ARG A 71 0.76 -19.79 0.65
CA ARG A 71 1.55 -20.95 1.11
C ARG A 71 1.11 -22.18 0.32
N HIS A 72 1.58 -22.31 -0.92
CA HIS A 72 1.62 -23.59 -1.60
C HIS A 72 2.94 -23.67 -2.35
N ASN A 73 3.84 -24.49 -1.82
CA ASN A 73 5.06 -25.00 -2.43
C ASN A 73 6.03 -23.94 -2.96
N LEU A 74 6.94 -23.51 -2.09
CA LEU A 74 8.25 -22.98 -2.49
C LEU A 74 9.33 -23.96 -1.99
N GLU A 75 9.24 -25.20 -2.46
CA GLU A 75 10.44 -25.98 -2.76
C GLU A 75 10.79 -25.61 -4.20
N ASP A 76 11.49 -24.50 -4.42
CA ASP A 76 12.26 -24.32 -5.64
C ASP A 76 13.27 -23.17 -5.46
N ASP A 77 14.49 -23.52 -5.82
CA ASP A 77 15.79 -22.94 -5.51
C ASP A 77 16.02 -21.62 -6.28
N HIS A 78 15.32 -20.55 -5.89
CA HIS A 78 15.56 -19.22 -6.45
C HIS A 78 16.43 -18.36 -5.52
N PRO A 79 17.44 -17.65 -6.07
CA PRO A 79 18.43 -16.93 -5.29
C PRO A 79 17.73 -15.94 -4.36
N SER A 80 18.12 -16.01 -3.10
CA SER A 80 17.61 -15.23 -1.97
C SER A 80 17.16 -13.82 -2.37
N PHE A 81 15.84 -13.61 -2.37
CA PHE A 81 15.20 -12.28 -2.36
C PHE A 81 15.45 -11.54 -1.01
N SER A 82 16.69 -11.56 -0.50
CA SER A 82 17.06 -10.90 0.77
C SER A 82 17.45 -9.43 0.60
N GLU A 83 17.57 -8.93 -0.63
CA GLU A 83 17.97 -7.53 -0.90
C GLU A 83 16.79 -6.55 -0.99
N TYR A 84 15.55 -7.02 -1.14
CA TYR A 84 14.38 -6.17 -0.94
C TYR A 84 14.00 -6.20 0.54
N ARG A 85 14.52 -5.23 1.31
CA ARG A 85 14.13 -4.95 2.72
C ARG A 85 12.62 -4.73 2.96
N MET A 86 11.79 -4.79 1.91
CA MET A 86 10.34 -4.81 1.99
C MET A 86 9.76 -6.24 2.08
N VAL A 87 10.60 -7.26 2.30
CA VAL A 87 10.15 -8.64 2.58
C VAL A 87 10.07 -8.85 4.09
N GLY A 88 8.87 -8.70 4.65
CA GLY A 88 8.43 -9.59 5.74
C GLY A 88 8.27 -9.07 7.17
N ASP A 89 8.63 -7.83 7.51
CA ASP A 89 8.63 -7.40 8.93
C ASP A 89 7.74 -6.19 9.27
N TYR A 90 7.00 -5.61 8.31
CA TYR A 90 6.16 -4.41 8.53
C TYR A 90 4.65 -4.70 8.43
N PRO A 91 4.02 -5.32 9.44
CA PRO A 91 2.61 -5.70 9.43
C PRO A 91 1.64 -4.52 9.61
N PHE A 92 2.12 -3.28 9.73
CA PHE A 92 1.27 -2.09 9.89
C PHE A 92 1.63 -1.04 8.84
N MET A 93 0.62 -0.35 8.33
CA MET A 93 0.76 0.75 7.39
C MET A 93 -0.04 1.95 7.89
N VAL A 94 0.58 3.13 7.85
CA VAL A 94 -0.09 4.40 8.06
C VAL A 94 -0.12 5.14 6.73
N THR A 95 -1.32 5.44 6.24
CA THR A 95 -1.53 6.22 5.02
C THR A 95 -2.01 7.61 5.40
N VAL A 96 -1.41 8.65 4.83
CA VAL A 96 -1.82 10.04 5.04
C VAL A 96 -1.97 10.74 3.71
N VAL A 97 -3.11 11.39 3.49
CA VAL A 97 -3.28 12.31 2.35
C VAL A 97 -3.04 13.73 2.81
N THR A 98 -2.17 14.44 2.11
CA THR A 98 -1.74 15.79 2.43
C THR A 98 -1.39 16.58 1.18
N GLU A 99 -1.28 17.90 1.30
CA GLU A 99 -0.67 18.74 0.26
C GLU A 99 0.82 18.39 0.08
N ASN A 100 1.32 18.54 -1.15
CA ASN A 100 2.69 18.24 -1.54
C ASN A 100 3.73 18.97 -0.68
N GLU A 101 3.43 20.21 -0.26
CA GLU A 101 4.32 21.02 0.58
C GLU A 101 4.49 20.48 2.00
N ARG A 102 3.45 19.79 2.51
CA ARG A 102 3.41 19.21 3.86
C ARG A 102 3.80 17.74 3.90
N ALA A 103 3.92 17.07 2.76
CA ALA A 103 4.37 15.67 2.67
C ALA A 103 5.71 15.41 3.41
N PRO A 104 6.74 16.29 3.33
CA PRO A 104 7.98 16.10 4.08
C PRO A 104 7.80 16.12 5.60
N GLU A 105 6.80 16.84 6.12
CA GLU A 105 6.49 16.86 7.56
C GLU A 105 5.97 15.50 8.01
N VAL A 106 5.05 14.91 7.22
CA VAL A 106 4.49 13.58 7.48
C VAL A 106 5.57 12.51 7.39
N THR A 107 6.43 12.56 6.36
CA THR A 107 7.56 11.64 6.19
C THR A 107 8.46 11.65 7.42
N ARG A 108 8.87 12.83 7.89
CA ARG A 108 9.71 12.95 9.09
C ARG A 108 9.06 12.33 10.32
N VAL A 109 7.77 12.61 10.55
CA VAL A 109 7.06 12.02 11.69
C VAL A 109 7.00 10.50 11.57
N MET A 110 6.77 9.94 10.39
CA MET A 110 6.75 8.49 10.23
C MET A 110 8.14 7.88 10.47
N GLU A 111 9.20 8.45 9.90
CA GLU A 111 10.59 8.00 10.07
C GLU A 111 11.06 8.10 11.54
N ASP A 112 10.78 9.23 12.20
CA ASP A 112 11.12 9.47 13.61
C ASP A 112 10.42 8.48 14.57
N ASN A 113 9.35 7.84 14.11
CA ASN A 113 8.61 6.82 14.86
C ASN A 113 8.88 5.40 14.32
N GLY A 114 9.96 5.19 13.57
CA GLY A 114 10.42 3.87 13.13
C GLY A 114 9.70 3.33 11.88
N GLY A 115 9.02 4.20 11.15
CA GLY A 115 8.39 3.88 9.87
C GLY A 115 9.38 3.93 8.71
N TYR A 116 9.14 3.10 7.71
CA TYR A 116 9.76 3.20 6.39
C TYR A 116 8.75 3.83 5.43
N VAL A 117 9.11 4.95 4.78
CA VAL A 117 8.20 5.81 4.00
C VAL A 117 8.55 5.80 2.51
#